data_AF-A0A5R9QIZ3-F1
#
_entry.id   AF-A0A5R9QIZ3-F1
#
_cell.length_a   1.000
_cell.length_b   1.000
_cell.length_c   1.000
_cell.angle_alpha   90.00
_cell.angle_beta   90.00
_cell.angle_gamma   90.00
#
_symmetry.space_group_name_H-M   'P 1'
#
loop_
_entity.id
_entity.type
_entity.pdbx_description
1 polymer ?
#
loop_
_entity_poly.entity_id
_entity_poly.type
_entity_poly.pdbx_seq_one_letter_code
_entity_poly.pdbx_strand_id
1 'polypeptide(L)'
;MQNKPQIAEAVLFFGEHGICKEMLYPEFEALLDGVVDMPEFADQQMRVAYVLINPRLLIRGVVFFYLDFNEDGSADSGWNIPLRHLAERAGRGPDLGAGPIRLACRSQCPVAWHQMHLWDPSLAPGKNDLVLLRDQIKRNQMGLLVDDETPASVPAERLQMAAEDRWVAADPAKDEAAKQAEKLEQEHRLKTAQLIKQQRLRIASLSQQREDEIAQLRQISESQQNQLREELRQLQQKLRQQEDLNASLKNQLATQVESFQKAREEMSEQVRSLERHGRAEVDVARAQFEREVEARVAAAVVEYKEQIAIRDVELSYRNELDTALEEEIERLKREREELVRQGSDNILEKLSRLGVVFVVYHPGAGHLTIALQDIARYQENPMAYAASKCFVSEEQYRQWLKHYQDPSCEASLSSGERCAIPLDRVDTPARFVVNESNCCSRHKSEHRLRTGS
;
A
#
# COMPACT_ATOMS: atom_id res chain seq x y z
N MET A 1 -65.36 -3.59 19.31
CA MET A 1 -63.92 -3.77 19.01
C MET A 1 -63.38 -2.39 18.71
N GLN A 2 -62.50 -1.86 19.55
CA GLN A 2 -61.94 -0.53 19.36
C GLN A 2 -60.98 -0.59 18.17
N ASN A 3 -61.40 -0.07 17.02
CA ASN A 3 -60.51 0.16 15.88
C ASN A 3 -59.43 1.15 16.34
N LYS A 4 -58.27 0.62 16.74
CA LYS A 4 -57.06 1.43 16.88
C LYS A 4 -56.83 2.10 15.52
N PRO A 5 -56.67 3.43 15.45
CA PRO A 5 -56.36 4.09 14.19
C PRO A 5 -55.05 3.50 13.66
N GLN A 6 -55.11 2.83 12.52
CA GLN A 6 -53.97 2.18 11.90
C GLN A 6 -53.07 3.29 11.32
N ILE A 7 -52.01 3.65 12.04
CA ILE A 7 -51.03 4.64 11.56
C ILE A 7 -49.99 3.88 10.76
N ALA A 8 -49.74 4.32 9.53
CA ALA A 8 -48.68 3.80 8.67
C ALA A 8 -47.39 4.59 8.89
N GLU A 9 -46.25 3.89 8.84
CA GLU A 9 -44.92 4.45 9.04
C GLU A 9 -44.10 4.28 7.76
N ALA A 10 -43.51 5.37 7.28
CA ALA A 10 -42.73 5.37 6.05
C ALA A 10 -41.52 6.29 6.13
N VAL A 11 -40.56 6.05 5.25
CA VAL A 11 -39.29 6.78 5.15
C VAL A 11 -39.11 7.25 3.71
N LEU A 12 -38.79 8.52 3.53
CA LEU A 12 -38.59 9.16 2.21
C LEU A 12 -37.19 9.77 2.12
N PHE A 13 -36.51 9.51 1.00
CA PHE A 13 -35.16 9.97 0.70
C PHE A 13 -35.21 11.18 -0.24
N PHE A 14 -34.54 12.26 0.15
CA PHE A 14 -34.39 13.48 -0.63
C PHE A 14 -33.06 13.47 -1.39
N GLY A 15 -33.13 13.67 -2.71
CA GLY A 15 -31.98 13.99 -3.55
C GLY A 15 -32.03 15.42 -4.08
N GLU A 16 -31.21 15.72 -5.09
CA GLU A 16 -31.06 17.07 -5.64
C GLU A 16 -32.35 17.64 -6.26
N HIS A 17 -33.17 16.77 -6.86
CA HIS A 17 -34.36 17.12 -7.64
C HIS A 17 -35.69 16.79 -6.94
N GLY A 18 -35.67 16.46 -5.65
CA GLY A 18 -36.87 16.13 -4.86
C GLY A 18 -36.75 14.79 -4.15
N ILE A 19 -37.87 14.11 -3.93
CA ILE A 19 -37.91 12.79 -3.28
C ILE A 19 -37.54 11.72 -4.31
N CYS A 20 -36.44 11.01 -4.08
CA CYS A 20 -35.90 10.01 -5.01
C CYS A 20 -36.39 8.59 -4.71
N LYS A 21 -36.65 8.27 -3.43
CA LYS A 21 -37.09 6.94 -3.01
C LYS A 21 -38.01 7.04 -1.81
N GLU A 22 -38.97 6.14 -1.74
CA GLU A 22 -39.87 5.93 -0.59
C GLU A 22 -39.90 4.45 -0.26
N MET A 23 -40.01 4.14 1.03
CA MET A 23 -40.09 2.77 1.54
C MET A 23 -40.84 2.74 2.87
N LEU A 24 -41.41 1.60 3.22
CA LEU A 24 -42.05 1.40 4.51
C LEU A 24 -41.00 1.30 5.62
N TYR A 25 -41.41 1.61 6.86
CA TYR A 25 -40.48 1.53 7.99
C TYR A 25 -39.82 0.14 8.19
N PRO A 26 -40.53 -1.00 8.04
CA PRO A 26 -39.89 -2.32 8.12
C PRO A 26 -38.85 -2.57 7.02
N GLU A 27 -39.06 -2.01 5.83
CA GLU A 27 -38.08 -2.11 4.72
C GLU A 27 -36.84 -1.27 5.02
N PHE A 28 -37.03 -0.13 5.67
CA PHE A 28 -35.93 0.70 6.17
C PHE A 28 -35.16 0.02 7.30
N GLU A 29 -35.83 -0.67 8.23
CA GLU A 29 -35.16 -1.47 9.27
C GLU A 29 -34.27 -2.56 8.64
N ALA A 30 -34.76 -3.25 7.60
CA ALA A 30 -33.96 -4.24 6.87
C ALA A 30 -32.72 -3.63 6.18
N LEU A 31 -32.80 -2.38 5.74
CA LEU A 31 -31.66 -1.64 5.17
C LEU A 31 -30.63 -1.28 6.25
N LEU A 32 -31.06 -0.91 7.45
CA LEU A 32 -30.16 -0.64 8.59
C LEU A 32 -29.49 -1.92 9.12
N ASP A 33 -30.20 -3.05 9.08
CA ASP A 33 -29.68 -4.36 9.48
C ASP A 33 -28.70 -4.97 8.45
N GLY A 34 -28.44 -4.28 7.34
CA GLY A 34 -27.53 -4.74 6.28
C GLY A 34 -28.06 -5.90 5.44
N VAL A 35 -29.39 -6.09 5.40
CA VAL A 35 -30.03 -7.12 4.58
C VAL A 35 -30.15 -6.65 3.12
N VAL A 36 -30.19 -5.34 2.88
CA VAL A 36 -30.34 -4.72 1.56
C VAL A 36 -29.37 -3.55 1.43
N ASP A 37 -28.47 -3.64 0.46
CA ASP A 37 -27.53 -2.57 0.12
C ASP A 37 -28.08 -1.63 -0.95
N MET A 38 -27.70 -0.36 -0.89
CA MET A 38 -28.11 0.70 -1.80
C MET A 38 -26.89 1.32 -2.50
N PRO A 39 -26.33 0.66 -3.53
CA PRO A 39 -25.14 1.14 -4.22
C PRO A 39 -25.34 2.48 -4.93
N GLU A 40 -26.59 2.88 -5.20
CA GLU A 40 -26.95 4.18 -5.78
C GLU A 40 -26.61 5.37 -4.87
N PHE A 41 -26.45 5.13 -3.56
CA PHE A 41 -26.15 6.15 -2.56
C PHE A 41 -24.78 5.95 -1.90
N ALA A 42 -23.91 5.11 -2.46
CA ALA A 42 -22.57 4.85 -1.93
C ALA A 42 -21.77 6.15 -1.76
N ASP A 43 -21.08 6.28 -0.62
CA ASP A 43 -20.31 7.46 -0.20
C ASP A 43 -21.07 8.79 -0.17
N GLN A 44 -22.39 8.75 0.05
CA GLN A 44 -23.22 9.95 0.13
C GLN A 44 -23.97 10.07 1.45
N GLN A 45 -23.96 11.29 2.00
CA GLN A 45 -24.86 11.69 3.08
C GLN A 45 -26.22 12.06 2.49
N MET A 46 -27.22 11.22 2.74
CA MET A 46 -28.58 11.42 2.25
C MET A 46 -29.44 12.15 3.27
N ARG A 47 -30.31 13.04 2.76
CA ARG A 47 -31.35 13.70 3.57
C ARG A 47 -32.58 12.81 3.59
N VAL A 48 -33.03 12.44 4.78
CA VAL A 48 -34.15 11.50 4.94
C VAL A 48 -35.23 12.12 5.82
N ALA A 49 -36.49 11.78 5.55
CA ALA A 49 -37.62 12.11 6.40
C ALA A 49 -38.42 10.86 6.77
N TYR A 50 -38.60 10.65 8.07
CA TYR A 50 -39.53 9.68 8.62
C TYR A 50 -40.90 10.32 8.79
N VAL A 51 -41.96 9.65 8.35
CA VAL A 51 -43.33 10.18 8.35
C VAL A 51 -44.32 9.21 9.00
N LEU A 52 -45.25 9.77 9.79
CA LEU A 52 -46.42 9.07 10.32
C LEU A 52 -47.65 9.46 9.51
N ILE A 53 -48.31 8.48 8.89
CA ILE A 53 -49.41 8.68 7.94
C ILE A 53 -50.68 8.10 8.55
N ASN A 54 -51.77 8.87 8.57
CA ASN A 54 -53.06 8.35 9.01
C ASN A 54 -53.77 7.57 7.87
N PRO A 55 -54.86 6.83 8.17
CA PRO A 55 -55.67 6.13 7.16
C PRO A 55 -56.32 7.02 6.09
N ARG A 56 -56.14 8.35 6.12
CA ARG A 56 -56.64 9.29 5.10
C ARG A 56 -55.50 9.90 4.28
N LEU A 57 -54.31 9.29 4.28
CA LEU A 57 -53.10 9.79 3.62
C LEU A 57 -52.66 11.19 4.09
N LEU A 58 -52.96 11.53 5.34
CA LEU A 58 -52.55 12.79 5.96
C LEU A 58 -51.40 12.55 6.93
N ILE A 59 -50.36 13.37 6.78
CA ILE A 59 -49.17 13.34 7.64
C ILE A 59 -49.55 13.85 9.03
N ARG A 60 -49.25 13.06 10.06
CA ARG A 60 -49.43 13.40 11.47
C ARG A 60 -48.13 13.83 12.14
N GLY A 61 -47.00 13.30 11.71
CA GLY A 61 -45.69 13.63 12.25
C GLY A 61 -44.57 13.42 11.25
N VAL A 62 -43.51 14.21 11.34
CA VAL A 62 -42.33 14.15 10.49
C VAL A 62 -41.05 14.35 11.31
N VAL A 63 -40.04 13.53 11.05
CA VAL A 63 -38.69 13.65 11.62
C VAL A 63 -37.67 13.73 10.49
N PHE A 64 -36.87 14.79 10.45
CA PHE A 64 -35.87 15.05 9.41
C PHE A 64 -34.46 14.74 9.87
N PHE A 65 -33.82 13.71 9.30
CA PHE A 65 -32.49 13.24 9.71
C PHE A 65 -31.55 12.98 8.52
N TYR A 66 -30.25 12.95 8.81
CA TYR A 66 -29.22 12.52 7.89
C TYR A 66 -28.92 11.03 8.08
N LEU A 67 -28.71 10.35 6.96
CA LEU A 67 -28.22 8.98 6.93
C LEU A 67 -27.00 8.92 6.01
N ASP A 68 -25.90 8.40 6.55
CA ASP A 68 -24.65 8.23 5.83
C ASP A 68 -24.57 6.80 5.29
N PHE A 69 -24.15 6.67 4.04
CA PHE A 69 -23.90 5.40 3.38
C PHE A 69 -22.40 5.19 3.18
N ASN A 70 -21.94 3.96 3.41
CA ASN A 70 -20.55 3.55 3.23
C ASN A 70 -20.21 3.31 1.74
N GLU A 71 -18.93 3.03 1.45
CA GLU A 71 -18.41 2.71 0.11
C GLU A 71 -19.17 1.54 -0.54
N ASP A 72 -19.58 0.54 0.26
CA ASP A 72 -20.31 -0.64 -0.21
C ASP A 72 -21.81 -0.39 -0.45
N GLY A 73 -22.32 0.82 -0.17
CA GLY A 73 -23.75 1.16 -0.27
C GLY A 73 -24.58 0.69 0.92
N SER A 74 -23.95 0.17 1.98
CA SER A 74 -24.60 -0.12 3.26
C SER A 74 -24.81 1.16 4.08
N ALA A 75 -25.88 1.23 4.87
CA ALA A 75 -26.08 2.33 5.81
C ALA A 75 -25.08 2.25 6.98
N ASP A 76 -24.75 3.40 7.57
CA ASP A 76 -23.86 3.46 8.73
C ASP A 76 -24.38 2.59 9.90
N SER A 77 -23.61 1.57 10.24
CA SER A 77 -23.87 0.65 11.37
C SER A 77 -23.93 1.34 12.74
N GLY A 78 -23.36 2.55 12.86
CA GLY A 78 -23.40 3.38 14.07
C GLY A 78 -24.68 4.20 14.23
N TRP A 79 -25.57 4.21 13.23
CA TRP A 79 -26.78 5.01 13.24
C TRP A 79 -27.83 4.45 14.23
N ASN A 80 -28.22 5.26 15.22
CA ASN A 80 -29.20 4.84 16.23
C ASN A 80 -30.07 6.01 16.71
N ILE A 81 -30.97 6.48 15.83
CA ILE A 81 -31.91 7.56 16.16
C ILE A 81 -33.30 6.96 16.42
N PRO A 82 -33.92 7.19 17.60
CA PRO A 82 -35.24 6.65 17.94
C PRO A 82 -36.37 7.44 17.25
N LEU A 83 -36.59 7.16 15.95
CA LEU A 83 -37.52 7.91 15.09
C LEU A 83 -38.96 7.97 15.64
N ARG A 84 -39.52 6.83 16.08
CA ARG A 84 -40.88 6.76 16.65
C ARG A 84 -41.04 7.66 17.88
N HIS A 85 -40.07 7.63 18.79
CA HIS A 85 -40.09 8.43 20.02
C HIS A 85 -39.96 9.93 19.74
N LEU A 86 -39.10 10.28 18.79
CA LEU A 86 -38.95 11.67 18.35
C LEU A 86 -40.23 12.19 17.69
N ALA A 87 -40.92 11.39 16.88
CA ALA A 87 -42.18 11.77 16.24
C ALA A 87 -43.31 11.97 17.25
N GLU A 88 -43.39 11.16 18.31
CA GLU A 88 -44.39 11.29 19.37
C GLU A 88 -44.18 12.52 20.26
N ARG A 89 -42.93 12.81 20.61
CA ARG A 89 -42.54 13.91 21.52
C ARG A 89 -42.21 15.23 20.81
N ALA A 90 -42.24 15.23 19.49
CA ALA A 90 -41.97 16.39 18.64
C ALA A 90 -42.87 17.59 18.96
N GLY A 91 -42.33 18.78 18.68
CA GLY A 91 -43.07 20.04 18.81
C GLY A 91 -44.19 20.17 17.77
N ARG A 92 -44.98 21.24 17.86
CA ARG A 92 -46.00 21.55 16.85
C ARG A 92 -45.33 22.19 15.65
N GLY A 93 -45.62 21.66 14.46
CA GLY A 93 -45.23 22.18 13.16
C GLY A 93 -46.42 22.76 12.38
N PRO A 94 -46.21 23.15 11.10
CA PRO A 94 -47.25 23.69 10.24
C PRO A 94 -48.34 22.64 9.92
N ASP A 95 -49.55 23.10 9.60
CA ASP A 95 -50.66 22.23 9.24
C ASP A 95 -50.55 21.77 7.77
N LEU A 96 -50.60 20.46 7.54
CA LEU A 96 -50.57 19.83 6.21
C LEU A 96 -51.93 19.25 5.77
N GLY A 97 -53.01 19.57 6.48
CA GLY A 97 -54.40 19.24 6.13
C GLY A 97 -55.16 18.43 7.18
N ALA A 98 -54.53 18.07 8.30
CA ALA A 98 -55.14 17.31 9.41
C ALA A 98 -55.01 18.01 10.78
N GLY A 99 -54.62 19.29 10.80
CA GLY A 99 -54.16 19.99 11.98
C GLY A 99 -52.63 20.08 12.04
N PRO A 100 -52.08 20.82 13.03
CA PRO A 100 -50.64 21.02 13.16
C PRO A 100 -49.92 19.67 13.31
N ILE A 101 -48.99 19.39 12.40
CA ILE A 101 -48.21 18.15 12.43
C ILE A 101 -47.24 18.17 13.61
N ARG A 102 -46.77 17.00 14.03
CA ARG A 102 -45.62 16.88 14.91
C ARG A 102 -44.34 17.01 14.10
N LEU A 103 -43.49 17.99 14.40
CA LEU A 103 -42.25 18.22 13.65
C LEU A 103 -41.03 18.06 14.56
N ALA A 104 -40.12 17.17 14.17
CA ALA A 104 -38.76 17.12 14.69
C ALA A 104 -37.78 17.44 13.56
N CYS A 105 -37.06 18.54 13.73
CA CYS A 105 -35.97 18.98 12.86
C CYS A 105 -34.81 19.49 13.73
N ARG A 106 -33.71 19.91 13.13
CA ARG A 106 -32.53 20.38 13.87
C ARG A 106 -32.84 21.51 14.85
N SER A 107 -33.62 22.49 14.41
CA SER A 107 -34.08 23.64 15.22
C SER A 107 -35.19 23.28 16.23
N GLN A 108 -35.90 22.18 16.04
CA GLN A 108 -37.03 21.73 16.88
C GLN A 108 -36.86 20.27 17.32
N CYS A 109 -35.76 19.95 18.01
CA CYS A 109 -35.52 18.61 18.53
C CYS A 109 -35.84 18.49 20.03
N PRO A 110 -36.68 17.52 20.46
CA PRO A 110 -36.95 17.26 21.88
C PRO A 110 -35.73 16.85 22.72
N VAL A 111 -34.70 16.27 22.09
CA VAL A 111 -33.50 15.76 22.79
C VAL A 111 -32.22 16.30 22.14
N ALA A 112 -31.50 17.17 22.86
CA ALA A 112 -30.41 17.98 22.31
C ALA A 112 -29.29 17.18 21.62
N TRP A 113 -28.97 15.98 22.09
CA TRP A 113 -27.90 15.15 21.52
C TRP A 113 -28.17 14.62 20.10
N HIS A 114 -29.45 14.53 19.68
CA HIS A 114 -29.81 14.08 18.33
C HIS A 114 -29.81 15.24 17.33
N GLN A 115 -29.66 16.50 17.78
CA GLN A 115 -29.71 17.68 16.90
C GLN A 115 -28.66 17.66 15.79
N MET A 116 -27.49 17.08 16.03
CA MET A 116 -26.39 17.04 15.05
C MET A 116 -26.71 16.16 13.83
N HIS A 117 -27.57 15.15 14.00
CA HIS A 117 -27.98 14.23 12.94
C HIS A 117 -29.31 14.64 12.29
N LEU A 118 -29.92 15.74 12.72
CA LEU A 118 -31.16 16.26 12.16
C LEU A 118 -30.87 17.41 11.19
N TRP A 119 -31.77 17.62 10.23
CA TRP A 119 -31.71 18.77 9.32
C TRP A 119 -32.98 19.61 9.41
N ASP A 120 -32.90 20.86 8.94
CA ASP A 120 -34.03 21.77 8.91
C ASP A 120 -34.63 21.82 7.49
N PRO A 121 -35.93 21.51 7.32
CA PRO A 121 -36.59 21.57 6.03
C PRO A 121 -36.71 23.02 5.54
N SER A 122 -36.57 23.22 4.24
CA SER A 122 -36.77 24.52 3.62
C SER A 122 -38.27 24.81 3.44
N LEU A 123 -38.71 25.97 3.93
CA LEU A 123 -40.09 26.46 3.82
C LEU A 123 -40.22 27.59 2.79
N ALA A 124 -39.21 27.77 1.93
CA ALA A 124 -39.17 28.86 0.97
C ALA A 124 -40.27 28.70 -0.11
N PRO A 125 -40.91 29.79 -0.57
CA PRO A 125 -41.87 29.73 -1.65
C PRO A 125 -41.19 29.24 -2.94
N GLY A 126 -41.61 28.07 -3.44
CA GLY A 126 -41.06 27.42 -4.65
C GLY A 126 -40.29 26.11 -4.38
N LYS A 127 -39.74 25.92 -3.18
CA LYS A 127 -39.08 24.67 -2.75
C LYS A 127 -39.45 24.39 -1.30
N ASN A 128 -40.68 23.93 -1.09
CA ASN A 128 -41.18 23.60 0.24
C ASN A 128 -41.17 22.08 0.44
N ASP A 129 -40.23 21.59 1.25
CA ASP A 129 -39.99 20.16 1.45
C ASP A 129 -41.19 19.46 2.10
N LEU A 130 -41.96 20.16 2.94
CA LEU A 130 -43.18 19.61 3.55
C LEU A 130 -44.34 19.46 2.56
N VAL A 131 -44.42 20.37 1.58
CA VAL A 131 -45.40 20.29 0.49
C VAL A 131 -45.06 19.11 -0.43
N LEU A 132 -43.78 18.91 -0.73
CA LEU A 132 -43.31 17.76 -1.50
C LEU A 132 -43.65 16.43 -0.82
N LEU A 133 -43.44 16.32 0.49
CA LEU A 133 -43.82 15.14 1.27
C LEU A 133 -45.32 14.87 1.21
N ARG A 134 -46.13 15.91 1.42
CA ARG A 134 -47.61 15.80 1.36
C ARG A 134 -48.08 15.34 -0.01
N ASP A 135 -47.53 15.92 -1.08
CA ASP A 135 -47.95 15.62 -2.44
C ASP A 135 -47.48 14.22 -2.88
N GLN A 136 -46.33 13.73 -2.40
CA GLN A 136 -45.91 12.34 -2.62
C GLN A 136 -46.80 11.33 -1.88
N ILE A 137 -47.08 11.55 -0.60
CA ILE A 137 -47.91 10.62 0.19
C ILE A 137 -49.35 10.56 -0.36
N LYS A 138 -49.86 11.67 -0.89
CA LYS A 138 -51.16 11.70 -1.60
C LYS A 138 -51.19 10.87 -2.89
N ARG A 139 -50.05 10.68 -3.57
CA ARG A 139 -49.96 9.81 -4.76
C ARG A 139 -50.01 8.34 -4.39
N ASN A 140 -49.77 8.00 -3.12
CA ASN A 140 -49.90 6.66 -2.57
C ASN A 140 -49.14 5.57 -3.36
N GLN A 141 -47.90 5.84 -3.75
CA GLN A 141 -47.07 4.88 -4.48
C GLN A 141 -46.73 3.64 -3.63
N MET A 142 -46.65 3.79 -2.29
CA MET A 142 -46.53 2.68 -1.32
C MET A 142 -47.80 1.82 -1.12
N GLY A 143 -48.93 2.16 -1.74
CA GLY A 143 -50.15 1.34 -1.68
C GLY A 143 -50.81 1.25 -0.29
N LEU A 144 -50.75 2.33 0.50
CA LEU A 144 -51.38 2.41 1.82
C LEU A 144 -52.91 2.28 1.73
N LEU A 145 -53.50 1.55 2.69
CA LEU A 145 -54.95 1.34 2.80
C LEU A 145 -55.64 2.62 3.32
N VAL A 146 -56.70 3.08 2.64
CA VAL A 146 -57.42 4.33 2.95
C VAL A 146 -58.82 4.03 3.51
N ASP A 147 -59.17 4.62 4.66
CA ASP A 147 -60.50 4.52 5.29
C ASP A 147 -61.35 5.78 5.01
N ASP A 148 -62.52 5.62 4.39
CA ASP A 148 -63.33 6.70 3.79
C ASP A 148 -64.54 7.17 4.64
N GLU A 149 -64.57 6.96 5.96
CA GLU A 149 -65.71 7.36 6.81
C GLU A 149 -65.59 8.80 7.38
N THR A 150 -66.59 9.67 7.10
CA THR A 150 -66.71 11.07 7.59
C THR A 150 -67.83 11.26 8.64
N PRO A 151 -67.67 12.05 9.74
CA PRO A 151 -68.81 12.53 10.55
C PRO A 151 -69.02 14.06 10.56
N ALA A 152 -70.30 14.46 10.75
CA ALA A 152 -70.90 15.79 10.57
C ALA A 152 -71.05 16.65 11.86
N SER A 153 -71.22 17.98 11.73
CA SER A 153 -71.39 18.98 12.82
C SER A 153 -72.83 19.52 12.96
N VAL A 154 -73.26 19.92 14.17
CA VAL A 154 -74.61 20.44 14.52
C VAL A 154 -74.57 21.91 15.04
N PRO A 155 -75.58 22.78 14.75
CA PRO A 155 -75.66 24.16 15.25
C PRO A 155 -76.79 24.45 16.28
N ALA A 156 -76.73 25.64 16.91
CA ALA A 156 -77.48 26.08 18.10
C ALA A 156 -78.45 27.26 17.83
N GLU A 157 -79.66 27.23 18.42
CA GLU A 157 -80.61 28.36 18.47
C GLU A 157 -81.67 28.18 19.56
N ARG A 158 -81.87 29.17 20.45
CA ARG A 158 -83.17 29.56 21.08
C ARG A 158 -83.00 30.68 22.12
N LEU A 159 -83.65 31.82 21.86
CA LEU A 159 -83.95 32.92 22.77
C LEU A 159 -85.45 33.23 22.66
N GLN A 160 -86.13 33.65 23.74
CA GLN A 160 -87.37 34.46 23.70
C GLN A 160 -87.81 34.97 25.09
N MET A 161 -88.40 36.17 25.13
CA MET A 161 -89.05 36.79 26.30
C MET A 161 -90.22 37.69 25.84
N ALA A 162 -91.31 37.79 26.61
CA ALA A 162 -92.45 38.70 26.39
C ALA A 162 -92.96 39.29 27.73
N ALA A 163 -93.64 40.44 27.70
CA ALA A 163 -94.13 41.22 28.86
C ALA A 163 -95.66 41.51 28.82
N GLU A 164 -96.23 41.83 30.00
CA GLU A 164 -97.64 41.90 30.39
C GLU A 164 -98.29 43.31 30.31
N ASP A 165 -99.63 43.37 30.26
CA ASP A 165 -100.46 44.58 30.39
C ASP A 165 -101.30 44.57 31.69
N ARG A 166 -101.49 45.77 32.28
CA ARG A 166 -102.20 45.99 33.56
C ARG A 166 -103.25 47.10 33.41
N TRP A 167 -104.49 46.86 33.83
CA TRP A 167 -105.57 47.86 33.94
C TRP A 167 -106.26 47.78 35.30
N VAL A 168 -106.59 48.94 35.89
CA VAL A 168 -107.42 49.08 37.11
C VAL A 168 -108.34 50.28 36.90
N ALA A 169 -109.62 50.14 37.30
CA ALA A 169 -110.55 51.24 37.54
C ALA A 169 -111.11 51.13 38.97
N ALA A 170 -111.37 52.27 39.60
CA ALA A 170 -111.81 52.43 40.98
C ALA A 170 -113.25 52.96 41.07
N ASP A 171 -113.97 52.60 42.13
CA ASP A 171 -115.19 53.29 42.57
C ASP A 171 -115.36 53.14 44.11
N PRO A 172 -116.23 53.90 44.79
CA PRO A 172 -115.89 54.60 46.03
C PRO A 172 -116.56 53.97 47.26
N ALA A 173 -115.74 53.34 48.11
CA ALA A 173 -116.02 53.09 49.52
C ALA A 173 -114.89 53.72 50.38
N LYS A 174 -114.66 55.02 50.15
CA LYS A 174 -113.40 55.73 50.45
C LYS A 174 -113.07 55.98 51.93
N ASP A 175 -113.86 55.53 52.89
CA ASP A 175 -113.52 55.73 54.31
C ASP A 175 -113.31 54.44 55.11
N GLU A 176 -113.90 53.32 54.70
CA GLU A 176 -113.62 52.00 55.30
C GLU A 176 -112.61 51.21 54.47
N ALA A 177 -112.72 51.23 53.14
CA ALA A 177 -111.73 50.63 52.25
C ALA A 177 -110.41 51.44 52.23
N ALA A 178 -110.44 52.76 52.46
CA ALA A 178 -109.22 53.55 52.62
C ALA A 178 -108.52 53.26 53.95
N LYS A 179 -109.27 53.09 55.06
CA LYS A 179 -108.67 52.69 56.35
C LYS A 179 -108.14 51.25 56.32
N GLN A 180 -108.79 50.35 55.59
CA GLN A 180 -108.30 48.98 55.38
C GLN A 180 -107.11 48.95 54.41
N ALA A 181 -107.14 49.72 53.32
CA ALA A 181 -106.02 49.87 52.39
C ALA A 181 -104.82 50.56 53.04
N GLU A 182 -105.03 51.56 53.91
CA GLU A 182 -103.97 52.25 54.65
C GLU A 182 -103.34 51.33 55.69
N LYS A 183 -104.12 50.49 56.40
CA LYS A 183 -103.58 49.45 57.29
C LYS A 183 -102.80 48.39 56.51
N LEU A 184 -103.34 47.88 55.40
CA LEU A 184 -102.63 46.95 54.52
C LEU A 184 -101.37 47.57 53.94
N GLU A 185 -101.41 48.84 53.53
CA GLU A 185 -100.26 49.57 53.00
C GLU A 185 -99.19 49.80 54.09
N GLN A 186 -99.58 50.08 55.33
CA GLN A 186 -98.67 50.13 56.47
C GLN A 186 -98.02 48.76 56.73
N GLU A 187 -98.79 47.68 56.70
CA GLU A 187 -98.26 46.31 56.82
C GLU A 187 -97.34 45.93 55.66
N HIS A 188 -97.69 46.29 54.43
CA HIS A 188 -96.87 46.10 53.24
C HIS A 188 -95.57 46.90 53.36
N ARG A 189 -95.63 48.18 53.76
CA ARG A 189 -94.46 49.03 54.01
C ARG A 189 -93.54 48.42 55.06
N LEU A 190 -94.07 47.93 56.17
CA LEU A 190 -93.31 47.25 57.22
C LEU A 190 -92.66 45.95 56.70
N LYS A 191 -93.40 45.13 55.94
CA LYS A 191 -92.86 43.91 55.30
C LYS A 191 -91.76 44.24 54.29
N THR A 192 -91.93 45.27 53.44
CA THR A 192 -90.86 45.73 52.53
C THR A 192 -89.67 46.29 53.29
N ALA A 193 -89.87 47.04 54.38
CA ALA A 193 -88.77 47.56 55.18
C ALA A 193 -87.97 46.42 55.85
N GLN A 194 -88.65 45.39 56.34
CA GLN A 194 -88.00 44.17 56.85
C GLN A 194 -87.23 43.44 55.75
N LEU A 195 -87.82 43.29 54.55
CA LEU A 195 -87.17 42.64 53.42
C LEU A 195 -85.94 43.42 52.92
N ILE A 196 -86.03 44.76 52.85
CA ILE A 196 -84.91 45.65 52.52
C ILE A 196 -83.81 45.54 53.59
N LYS A 197 -84.17 45.47 54.87
CA LYS A 197 -83.20 45.27 55.96
C LYS A 197 -82.49 43.91 55.83
N GLN A 198 -83.22 42.84 55.51
CA GLN A 198 -82.66 41.52 55.27
C GLN A 198 -81.74 41.50 54.03
N GLN A 199 -82.16 42.16 52.94
CA GLN A 199 -81.36 42.28 51.72
C GLN A 199 -80.09 43.10 51.96
N ARG A 200 -80.15 44.20 52.72
CA ARG A 200 -78.95 45.00 53.09
C ARG A 200 -77.96 44.18 53.92
N LEU A 201 -78.45 43.42 54.89
CA LEU A 201 -77.60 42.50 55.68
C LEU A 201 -76.96 41.43 54.78
N ARG A 202 -77.72 40.87 53.83
CA ARG A 202 -77.21 39.88 52.88
C ARG A 202 -76.16 40.48 51.93
N ILE A 203 -76.38 41.70 51.42
CA ILE A 203 -75.40 42.40 50.59
C ILE A 203 -74.13 42.69 51.39
N ALA A 204 -74.24 43.15 52.64
CA ALA A 204 -73.09 43.40 53.50
C ALA A 204 -72.30 42.12 53.82
N SER A 205 -73.00 41.00 54.07
CA SER A 205 -72.36 39.71 54.27
C SER A 205 -71.65 39.21 53.01
N LEU A 206 -72.26 39.36 51.83
CA LEU A 206 -71.65 38.99 50.54
C LEU A 206 -70.47 39.89 50.17
N SER A 207 -70.53 41.20 50.49
CA SER A 207 -69.40 42.11 50.26
C SER A 207 -68.22 41.76 51.16
N GLN A 208 -68.48 41.45 52.44
CA GLN A 208 -67.44 41.01 53.37
C GLN A 208 -66.81 39.69 52.92
N GLN A 209 -67.62 38.71 52.47
CA GLN A 209 -67.08 37.46 51.90
C GLN A 209 -66.19 37.69 50.67
N ARG A 210 -66.57 38.60 49.76
CA ARG A 210 -65.72 38.97 48.61
C ARG A 210 -64.45 39.69 49.02
N GLU A 211 -64.52 40.58 50.01
CA GLU A 211 -63.32 41.26 50.53
C GLU A 211 -62.35 40.25 51.16
N ASP A 212 -62.86 39.29 51.92
CA ASP A 212 -62.08 38.19 52.50
C ASP A 212 -61.47 37.29 51.41
N GLU A 213 -62.24 36.90 50.38
CA GLU A 213 -61.73 36.13 49.24
C GLU A 213 -60.63 36.88 48.47
N ILE A 214 -60.80 38.18 48.23
CA ILE A 214 -59.78 39.02 47.57
C ILE A 214 -58.53 39.13 48.45
N ALA A 215 -58.69 39.29 49.77
CA ALA A 215 -57.57 39.34 50.69
C ALA A 215 -56.79 38.01 50.71
N GLN A 216 -57.50 36.87 50.73
CA GLN A 216 -56.89 35.54 50.64
C GLN A 216 -56.14 35.34 49.33
N LEU A 217 -56.75 35.67 48.18
CA LEU A 217 -56.10 35.56 46.87
C LEU A 217 -54.86 36.45 46.77
N ARG A 218 -54.90 37.68 47.32
CA ARG A 218 -53.74 38.57 47.39
C ARG A 218 -52.62 37.96 48.22
N GLN A 219 -52.93 37.41 49.38
CA GLN A 219 -51.94 36.77 50.25
C GLN A 219 -51.30 35.55 49.58
N ILE A 220 -52.09 34.73 48.87
CA ILE A 220 -51.58 33.59 48.10
C ILE A 220 -50.66 34.08 46.98
N SER A 221 -51.09 35.08 46.20
CA SER A 221 -50.26 35.66 45.14
C SER A 221 -48.95 36.26 45.69
N GLU A 222 -48.99 36.96 46.82
CA GLU A 222 -47.80 37.55 47.43
C GLU A 222 -46.83 36.49 47.95
N SER A 223 -47.35 35.43 48.59
CA SER A 223 -46.53 34.30 49.03
C SER A 223 -45.88 33.57 47.85
N GLN A 224 -46.60 33.32 46.76
CA GLN A 224 -46.06 32.75 45.53
C GLN A 224 -44.98 33.66 44.90
N GLN A 225 -45.23 34.97 44.84
CA GLN A 225 -44.23 35.92 44.34
C GLN A 225 -42.97 35.94 45.19
N ASN A 226 -43.10 35.84 46.51
CA ASN A 226 -41.97 35.81 47.43
C ASN A 226 -41.19 34.49 47.31
N GLN A 227 -41.87 33.35 47.15
CA GLN A 227 -41.24 32.06 46.86
C GLN A 227 -40.44 32.09 45.56
N LEU A 228 -41.06 32.56 44.47
CA LEU A 228 -40.39 32.69 43.17
C LEU A 228 -39.19 33.64 43.24
N ARG A 229 -39.31 34.77 43.95
CA ARG A 229 -38.19 35.71 44.14
C ARG A 229 -37.03 35.07 44.90
N GLU A 230 -37.32 34.23 45.90
CA GLU A 230 -36.29 33.55 46.67
C GLU A 230 -35.62 32.45 45.84
N GLU A 231 -36.38 31.67 45.07
CA GLU A 231 -35.83 30.69 44.11
C GLU A 231 -34.93 31.37 43.07
N LEU A 232 -35.35 32.53 42.55
CA LEU A 232 -34.58 33.29 41.57
C LEU A 232 -33.24 33.77 42.17
N ARG A 233 -33.25 34.24 43.43
CA ARG A 233 -32.01 34.60 44.16
C ARG A 233 -31.11 33.39 44.36
N GLN A 234 -31.67 32.25 44.77
CA GLN A 234 -30.90 31.02 44.97
C GLN A 234 -30.28 30.53 43.66
N LEU A 235 -31.02 30.56 42.56
CA LEU A 235 -30.51 30.21 41.23
C LEU A 235 -29.42 31.18 40.78
N GLN A 236 -29.58 32.49 41.01
CA GLN A 236 -28.54 33.48 40.71
C GLN A 236 -27.27 33.26 41.53
N GLN A 237 -27.39 32.91 42.82
CA GLN A 237 -26.24 32.58 43.66
C GLN A 237 -25.53 31.31 43.17
N LYS A 238 -26.29 30.26 42.83
CA LYS A 238 -25.72 29.02 42.26
C LYS A 238 -25.02 29.27 40.93
N LEU A 239 -25.61 30.11 40.06
CA LEU A 239 -25.00 30.46 38.78
C LEU A 239 -23.66 31.18 38.99
N ARG A 240 -23.61 32.18 39.87
CA ARG A 240 -22.35 32.88 40.21
C ARG A 240 -21.30 31.92 40.77
N GLN A 241 -21.68 31.04 41.69
CA GLN A 241 -20.77 30.03 42.22
C GLN A 241 -20.20 29.11 41.13
N GLN A 242 -21.04 28.70 40.17
CA GLN A 242 -20.59 27.89 39.03
C GLN A 242 -19.68 28.67 38.08
N GLU A 243 -19.98 29.94 37.83
CA GLU A 243 -19.12 30.83 37.03
C GLU A 243 -17.74 31.02 37.67
N ASP A 244 -17.70 31.27 38.99
CA ASP A 244 -16.46 31.41 39.77
C ASP A 244 -15.65 30.09 39.77
N LEU A 245 -16.32 28.95 39.94
CA LEU A 245 -15.68 27.63 39.86
C LEU A 245 -15.11 27.37 38.46
N ASN A 246 -15.88 27.69 37.41
CA ASN A 246 -15.44 27.51 36.03
C ASN A 246 -14.25 28.40 35.70
N ALA A 247 -14.27 29.67 36.15
CA ALA A 247 -13.14 30.58 36.03
C ALA A 247 -11.90 30.07 36.77
N SER A 248 -12.06 29.56 38.00
CA SER A 248 -10.99 28.96 38.79
C SER A 248 -10.39 27.73 38.09
N LEU A 249 -11.22 26.82 37.60
CA LEU A 249 -10.78 25.62 36.88
C LEU A 249 -10.07 25.98 35.56
N LYS A 250 -10.57 26.97 34.82
CA LYS A 250 -9.89 27.47 33.61
C LYS A 250 -8.52 28.06 33.93
N ASN A 251 -8.39 28.81 35.01
CA ASN A 251 -7.10 29.34 35.45
C ASN A 251 -6.15 28.21 35.86
N GLN A 252 -6.61 27.22 36.63
CA GLN A 252 -5.81 26.04 36.99
C GLN A 252 -5.34 25.27 35.74
N LEU A 253 -6.24 25.06 34.77
CA LEU A 253 -5.89 24.39 33.51
C LEU A 253 -4.87 25.21 32.72
N ALA A 254 -5.02 26.53 32.64
CA ALA A 254 -4.06 27.41 31.97
C ALA A 254 -2.67 27.32 32.63
N THR A 255 -2.60 27.35 33.97
CA THR A 255 -1.35 27.18 34.70
C THR A 255 -0.72 25.81 34.47
N GLN A 256 -1.53 24.73 34.44
CA GLN A 256 -1.04 23.40 34.12
C GLN A 256 -0.49 23.32 32.70
N VAL A 257 -1.21 23.85 31.71
CA VAL A 257 -0.78 23.89 30.30
C VAL A 257 0.54 24.64 30.18
N GLU A 258 0.68 25.80 30.83
CA GLU A 258 1.93 26.57 30.84
C GLU A 258 3.08 25.77 31.49
N SER A 259 2.83 25.09 32.61
CA SER A 259 3.84 24.23 33.24
C SER A 259 4.26 23.05 32.36
N PHE A 260 3.31 22.43 31.65
CA PHE A 260 3.61 21.34 30.71
C PHE A 260 4.36 21.84 29.49
N GLN A 261 4.05 23.04 28.99
CA GLN A 261 4.78 23.67 27.88
C GLN A 261 6.22 23.94 28.29
N LYS A 262 6.47 24.56 29.45
CA LYS A 262 7.82 24.78 29.99
C LYS A 262 8.60 23.48 30.17
N ALA A 263 7.98 22.47 30.80
CA ALA A 263 8.63 21.17 30.98
C ALA A 263 8.96 20.48 29.64
N ARG A 264 8.09 20.62 28.62
CA ARG A 264 8.34 20.09 27.28
C ARG A 264 9.47 20.84 26.56
N GLU A 265 9.53 22.16 26.71
CA GLU A 265 10.62 22.99 26.18
C GLU A 265 11.96 22.61 26.82
N GLU A 266 12.02 22.55 28.15
CA GLU A 266 13.21 22.12 28.90
C GLU A 266 13.66 20.71 28.50
N MET A 267 12.74 19.76 28.40
CA MET A 267 13.03 18.41 27.93
C MET A 267 13.57 18.42 26.49
N SER A 268 12.99 19.24 25.61
CA SER A 268 13.46 19.35 24.23
C SER A 268 14.87 19.96 24.12
N GLU A 269 15.21 20.90 25.00
CA GLU A 269 16.54 21.48 25.10
C GLU A 269 17.55 20.45 25.64
N GLN A 270 17.17 19.67 26.65
CA GLN A 270 17.98 18.56 27.17
C GLN A 270 18.24 17.49 26.10
N VAL A 271 17.23 17.10 25.32
CA VAL A 271 17.42 16.16 24.21
C VAL A 271 18.37 16.73 23.17
N ARG A 272 18.18 18.01 22.78
CA ARG A 272 19.08 18.67 21.82
C ARG A 272 20.52 18.79 22.34
N SER A 273 20.72 19.04 23.63
CA SER A 273 22.06 19.10 24.21
C SER A 273 22.72 17.72 24.21
N LEU A 274 21.99 16.68 24.61
CA LEU A 274 22.47 15.29 24.56
C LEU A 274 22.78 14.83 23.14
N GLU A 275 21.95 15.18 22.15
CA GLU A 275 22.23 14.90 20.74
C GLU A 275 23.50 15.60 20.25
N ARG A 276 23.72 16.86 20.65
CA ARG A 276 24.94 17.60 20.29
C ARG A 276 26.17 17.00 20.95
N HIS A 277 26.09 16.66 22.23
CA HIS A 277 27.18 15.99 22.95
C HIS A 277 27.49 14.61 22.35
N GLY A 278 26.46 13.80 22.09
CA GLY A 278 26.61 12.49 21.45
C GLY A 278 27.20 12.58 20.04
N ARG A 279 26.80 13.57 19.23
CA ARG A 279 27.43 13.82 17.91
C ARG A 279 28.91 14.18 18.06
N ALA A 280 29.24 15.10 18.96
CA ALA A 280 30.63 15.50 19.19
C ALA A 280 31.50 14.32 19.66
N GLU A 281 30.99 13.47 20.55
CA GLU A 281 31.68 12.27 21.00
C GLU A 281 31.91 11.27 19.85
N VAL A 282 30.90 11.05 18.99
CA VAL A 282 31.02 10.20 17.81
C VAL A 282 32.04 10.77 16.81
N ASP A 283 32.02 12.08 16.57
CA ASP A 283 32.96 12.73 15.65
C ASP A 283 34.40 12.64 16.16
N VAL A 284 34.61 12.83 17.47
CA VAL A 284 35.93 12.65 18.10
C VAL A 284 36.39 11.20 17.99
N ALA A 285 35.52 10.22 18.28
CA ALA A 285 35.84 8.80 18.17
C ALA A 285 36.16 8.39 16.72
N ARG A 286 35.41 8.90 15.74
CA ARG A 286 35.68 8.69 14.30
C ARG A 286 37.04 9.25 13.91
N ALA A 287 37.34 10.50 14.27
CA ALA A 287 38.62 11.12 13.95
C ALA A 287 39.81 10.38 14.60
N GLN A 288 39.62 9.85 15.81
CA GLN A 288 40.64 9.01 16.46
C GLN A 288 40.85 7.69 15.71
N PHE A 289 39.76 7.02 15.33
CA PHE A 289 39.82 5.76 14.58
C PHE A 289 40.44 5.95 13.19
N GLU A 290 40.06 7.00 12.48
CA GLU A 290 40.66 7.36 11.18
C GLU A 290 42.17 7.56 11.30
N ARG A 291 42.63 8.31 12.31
CA ARG A 291 44.07 8.50 12.58
C ARG A 291 44.78 7.19 12.92
N GLU A 292 44.14 6.31 13.69
CA GLU A 292 44.73 5.00 14.01
C GLU A 292 44.86 4.13 12.75
N VAL A 293 43.83 4.11 11.90
CA VAL A 293 43.86 3.39 10.63
C VAL A 293 44.92 3.97 9.70
N GLU A 294 45.00 5.30 9.55
CA GLU A 294 46.04 5.97 8.77
C GLU A 294 47.44 5.63 9.26
N ALA A 295 47.67 5.63 10.58
CA ALA A 295 48.95 5.25 11.18
C ALA A 295 49.29 3.78 10.91
N ARG A 296 48.32 2.86 11.02
CA ARG A 296 48.53 1.43 10.69
C ARG A 296 48.85 1.23 9.21
N VAL A 297 48.13 1.92 8.31
CA VAL A 297 48.38 1.86 6.87
C VAL A 297 49.77 2.43 6.56
N ALA A 298 50.14 3.56 7.14
CA ALA A 298 51.46 4.17 6.95
C ALA A 298 52.59 3.22 7.42
N ALA A 299 52.43 2.58 8.58
CA ALA A 299 53.39 1.61 9.09
C ALA A 299 53.54 0.40 8.14
N ALA A 300 52.42 -0.18 7.69
CA ALA A 300 52.43 -1.29 6.73
C ALA A 300 53.07 -0.90 5.39
N VAL A 301 52.81 0.32 4.90
CA VAL A 301 53.43 0.84 3.67
C VAL A 301 54.94 0.96 3.81
N VAL A 302 55.44 1.42 4.97
CA VAL A 302 56.89 1.47 5.24
C VAL A 302 57.48 0.06 5.25
N GLU A 303 56.86 -0.87 5.95
CA GLU A 303 57.31 -2.26 6.00
C GLU A 303 57.38 -2.90 4.60
N TYR A 304 56.34 -2.74 3.78
CA TYR A 304 56.35 -3.26 2.40
C TYR A 304 57.38 -2.56 1.52
N LYS A 305 57.64 -1.26 1.71
CA LYS A 305 58.72 -0.56 1.01
C LYS A 305 60.09 -1.11 1.38
N GLU A 306 60.33 -1.42 2.65
CA GLU A 306 61.56 -2.06 3.09
C GLU A 306 61.71 -3.46 2.49
N GLN A 307 60.63 -4.25 2.46
CA GLN A 307 60.63 -5.57 1.81
C GLN A 307 60.94 -5.47 0.30
N ILE A 308 60.34 -4.50 -0.40
CA ILE A 308 60.62 -4.25 -1.83
C ILE A 308 62.10 -3.87 -2.01
N ALA A 309 62.63 -2.94 -1.20
CA ALA A 309 64.02 -2.53 -1.30
C ALA A 309 65.00 -3.71 -1.10
N ILE A 310 64.72 -4.63 -0.17
CA ILE A 310 65.51 -5.85 0.01
C ILE A 310 65.44 -6.73 -1.24
N ARG A 311 64.25 -6.89 -1.83
CA ARG A 311 64.07 -7.71 -3.04
C ARG A 311 64.74 -7.10 -4.25
N ASP A 312 64.74 -5.78 -4.39
CA ASP A 312 65.43 -5.08 -5.47
C ASP A 312 66.95 -5.33 -5.40
N VAL A 313 67.53 -5.31 -4.21
CA VAL A 313 68.95 -5.65 -3.99
C VAL A 313 69.22 -7.13 -4.27
N GLU A 314 68.32 -8.03 -3.87
CA GLU A 314 68.46 -9.47 -4.19
C GLU A 314 68.41 -9.71 -5.70
N LEU A 315 67.49 -9.03 -6.40
CA LEU A 315 67.39 -9.09 -7.86
C LEU A 315 68.61 -8.51 -8.55
N SER A 316 69.16 -7.38 -8.07
CA SER A 316 70.38 -6.82 -8.65
C SER A 316 71.56 -7.78 -8.50
N TYR A 317 71.72 -8.39 -7.32
CA TYR A 317 72.77 -9.39 -7.09
C TYR A 317 72.61 -10.63 -7.97
N ARG A 318 71.39 -11.13 -8.14
CA ARG A 318 71.11 -12.26 -9.05
C ARG A 318 71.42 -11.90 -10.50
N ASN A 319 71.02 -10.72 -10.97
CA ASN A 319 71.32 -10.26 -12.32
C ASN A 319 72.84 -10.17 -12.55
N GLU A 320 73.60 -9.63 -11.59
CA GLU A 320 75.07 -9.60 -11.66
C GLU A 320 75.66 -11.02 -11.76
N LEU A 321 75.17 -11.96 -10.95
CA LEU A 321 75.59 -13.36 -11.00
C LEU A 321 75.26 -14.00 -12.36
N ASP A 322 74.04 -13.80 -12.86
CA ASP A 322 73.59 -14.34 -14.13
C ASP A 322 74.46 -13.80 -15.27
N THR A 323 74.76 -12.49 -15.29
CA THR A 323 75.68 -11.91 -16.29
C THR A 323 77.08 -12.50 -16.21
N ALA A 324 77.63 -12.72 -15.00
CA ALA A 324 78.94 -13.33 -14.83
C ALA A 324 78.97 -14.79 -15.30
N LEU A 325 77.89 -15.55 -15.04
CA LEU A 325 77.75 -16.94 -15.52
C LEU A 325 77.59 -17.00 -17.04
N GLU A 326 76.84 -16.07 -17.64
CA GLU A 326 76.71 -15.96 -19.10
C GLU A 326 78.06 -15.67 -19.76
N GLU A 327 78.85 -14.73 -19.23
CA GLU A 327 80.20 -14.44 -19.70
C GLU A 327 81.13 -15.65 -19.59
N GLU A 328 81.03 -16.40 -18.50
CA GLU A 328 81.78 -17.64 -18.29
C GLU A 328 81.41 -18.73 -19.31
N ILE A 329 80.11 -18.91 -19.55
CA ILE A 329 79.61 -19.86 -20.56
C ILE A 329 80.15 -19.48 -21.94
N GLU A 330 80.12 -18.20 -22.31
CA GLU A 330 80.65 -17.73 -23.59
C GLU A 330 82.18 -17.85 -23.68
N ARG A 331 82.91 -17.73 -22.57
CA ARG A 331 84.35 -18.01 -22.53
C ARG A 331 84.63 -19.50 -22.75
N LEU A 332 83.94 -20.37 -22.02
CA LEU A 332 84.11 -21.83 -22.12
C LEU A 332 83.72 -22.37 -23.49
N LYS A 333 82.66 -21.82 -24.11
CA LYS A 333 82.30 -22.16 -25.49
C LYS A 333 83.43 -21.84 -26.46
N ARG A 334 84.01 -20.63 -26.37
CA ARG A 334 85.16 -20.22 -27.21
C ARG A 334 86.38 -21.11 -27.00
N GLU A 335 86.71 -21.45 -25.76
CA GLU A 335 87.84 -22.35 -25.45
C GLU A 335 87.61 -23.76 -26.03
N ARG A 336 86.40 -24.30 -25.90
CA ARG A 336 86.05 -25.59 -26.50
C ARG A 336 86.22 -25.56 -28.02
N GLU A 337 85.73 -24.52 -28.69
CA GLU A 337 85.87 -24.38 -30.15
C GLU A 337 87.33 -24.32 -30.59
N GLU A 338 88.19 -23.63 -29.83
CA GLU A 338 89.61 -23.53 -30.11
C GLU A 338 90.32 -24.90 -29.94
N LEU A 339 90.03 -25.62 -28.86
CA LEU A 339 90.57 -26.96 -28.62
C LEU A 339 90.13 -27.97 -29.69
N VAL A 340 88.87 -27.91 -30.13
CA VAL A 340 88.35 -28.77 -31.21
C VAL A 340 89.10 -28.51 -32.52
N ARG A 341 89.35 -27.23 -32.87
CA ARG A 341 90.12 -26.84 -34.05
C ARG A 341 91.57 -27.33 -33.98
N GLN A 342 92.24 -27.16 -32.84
CA GLN A 342 93.66 -27.52 -32.69
C GLN A 342 93.92 -29.03 -32.63
N GLY A 343 93.00 -29.81 -32.04
CA GLY A 343 93.19 -31.25 -31.83
C GLY A 343 92.95 -32.11 -33.06
N SER A 344 91.94 -31.79 -33.87
CA SER A 344 91.44 -32.69 -34.91
C SER A 344 92.32 -32.68 -36.17
N ASP A 345 92.63 -31.50 -36.70
CA ASP A 345 93.37 -31.36 -37.96
C ASP A 345 94.86 -31.72 -37.80
N ASN A 346 95.44 -31.39 -36.64
CA ASN A 346 96.87 -31.55 -36.38
C ASN A 346 97.29 -33.01 -36.21
N ILE A 347 96.40 -33.89 -35.71
CA ILE A 347 96.70 -35.32 -35.53
C ILE A 347 96.69 -36.04 -36.87
N LEU A 348 95.68 -35.81 -37.71
CA LEU A 348 95.55 -36.48 -39.01
C LEU A 348 96.69 -36.07 -39.97
N GLU A 349 97.08 -34.78 -39.98
CA GLU A 349 98.24 -34.32 -40.74
C GLU A 349 99.56 -34.94 -40.28
N LYS A 350 99.78 -35.06 -38.96
CA LYS A 350 100.99 -35.69 -38.40
C LYS A 350 101.11 -37.16 -38.80
N LEU A 351 100.01 -37.92 -38.73
CA LEU A 351 99.99 -39.32 -39.13
C LEU A 351 100.32 -39.48 -40.62
N SER A 352 99.75 -38.64 -41.49
CA SER A 352 100.06 -38.66 -42.93
C SER A 352 101.55 -38.37 -43.21
N ARG A 353 102.19 -37.42 -42.50
CA ARG A 353 103.63 -37.12 -42.65
C ARG A 353 104.54 -38.27 -42.22
N LEU A 354 104.12 -39.08 -41.26
CA LEU A 354 104.83 -40.29 -40.83
C LEU A 354 104.68 -41.45 -41.83
N GLY A 355 104.04 -41.22 -42.97
CA GLY A 355 103.82 -42.23 -44.01
C GLY A 355 102.65 -43.18 -43.71
N VAL A 356 101.80 -42.85 -42.72
CA VAL A 356 100.58 -43.63 -42.47
C VAL A 356 99.60 -43.36 -43.60
N VAL A 357 99.16 -44.44 -44.24
CA VAL A 357 98.18 -44.40 -45.33
C VAL A 357 96.87 -45.00 -44.85
N PHE A 358 95.76 -44.31 -45.08
CA PHE A 358 94.44 -44.81 -44.72
C PHE A 358 93.92 -45.72 -45.82
N VAL A 359 93.85 -47.03 -45.54
CA VAL A 359 93.35 -48.03 -46.50
C VAL A 359 92.09 -48.67 -45.94
N VAL A 360 91.03 -48.67 -46.73
CA VAL A 360 89.76 -49.35 -46.42
C VAL A 360 89.41 -50.32 -47.53
N TYR A 361 88.80 -51.44 -47.18
CA TYR A 361 88.25 -52.37 -48.17
C TYR A 361 86.76 -52.10 -48.39
N HIS A 362 86.37 -51.90 -49.63
CA HIS A 362 84.97 -51.83 -50.06
C HIS A 362 84.69 -52.89 -51.13
N PRO A 363 83.65 -53.72 -51.00
CA PRO A 363 83.29 -54.68 -52.04
C PRO A 363 83.15 -53.99 -53.41
N GLY A 364 83.71 -54.57 -54.47
CA GLY A 364 83.66 -54.01 -55.82
C GLY A 364 84.69 -52.91 -56.09
N ALA A 365 85.12 -52.16 -55.08
CA ALA A 365 86.19 -51.15 -55.17
C ALA A 365 87.57 -51.70 -54.74
N GLY A 366 87.59 -52.80 -53.97
CA GLY A 366 88.80 -53.39 -53.43
C GLY A 366 89.38 -52.56 -52.28
N HIS A 367 90.70 -52.64 -52.11
CA HIS A 367 91.43 -51.79 -51.15
C HIS A 367 91.57 -50.38 -51.71
N LEU A 368 90.82 -49.44 -51.14
CA LEU A 368 90.87 -48.02 -51.43
C LEU A 368 91.80 -47.32 -50.48
N THR A 369 92.80 -46.64 -51.03
CA THR A 369 93.59 -45.64 -50.31
C THR A 369 92.83 -44.32 -50.28
N ILE A 370 92.44 -43.86 -49.09
CA ILE A 370 91.78 -42.57 -48.87
C ILE A 370 92.85 -41.51 -48.65
N ALA A 371 92.89 -40.49 -49.51
CA ALA A 371 93.76 -39.34 -49.32
C ALA A 371 93.32 -38.52 -48.11
N LEU A 372 94.26 -37.87 -47.40
CA LEU A 372 93.98 -37.07 -46.20
C LEU A 372 92.85 -36.04 -46.41
N GLN A 373 92.86 -35.35 -47.55
CA GLN A 373 91.83 -34.36 -47.94
C GLN A 373 90.42 -34.96 -48.14
N ASP A 374 90.34 -36.26 -48.41
CA ASP A 374 89.09 -36.98 -48.67
C ASP A 374 88.51 -37.62 -47.40
N ILE A 375 89.23 -37.61 -46.26
CA ILE A 375 88.82 -38.29 -45.02
C ILE A 375 87.52 -37.71 -44.47
N ALA A 376 87.37 -36.37 -44.42
CA ALA A 376 86.14 -35.73 -43.95
C ALA A 376 84.93 -36.15 -44.81
N ARG A 377 85.11 -36.14 -46.13
CA ARG A 377 84.08 -36.60 -47.08
C ARG A 377 83.74 -38.08 -46.91
N TYR A 378 84.75 -38.92 -46.66
CA TYR A 378 84.54 -40.33 -46.37
C TYR A 378 83.80 -40.55 -45.05
N GLN A 379 84.12 -39.78 -44.00
CA GLN A 379 83.46 -39.87 -42.69
C GLN A 379 81.98 -39.46 -42.76
N GLU A 380 81.64 -38.44 -43.55
CA GLU A 380 80.25 -38.03 -43.75
C GLU A 380 79.44 -39.12 -44.47
N ASN A 381 79.97 -39.73 -45.54
CA ASN A 381 79.28 -40.81 -46.25
C ASN A 381 80.25 -41.82 -46.93
N PRO A 382 80.58 -42.95 -46.26
CA PRO A 382 81.46 -43.98 -46.80
C PRO A 382 80.94 -44.66 -48.07
N MET A 383 79.61 -44.85 -48.16
CA MET A 383 78.97 -45.58 -49.25
C MET A 383 79.01 -44.79 -50.55
N ALA A 384 78.73 -43.48 -50.48
CA ALA A 384 78.87 -42.59 -51.63
C ALA A 384 80.32 -42.51 -52.12
N TYR A 385 81.29 -42.50 -51.19
CA TYR A 385 82.71 -42.50 -51.54
C TYR A 385 83.10 -43.77 -52.30
N ALA A 386 82.70 -44.94 -51.79
CA ALA A 386 82.94 -46.23 -52.45
C ALA A 386 82.24 -46.34 -53.82
N ALA A 387 80.97 -45.92 -53.91
CA ALA A 387 80.20 -45.91 -55.15
C ALA A 387 80.87 -45.07 -56.25
N SER A 388 81.37 -43.88 -55.89
CA SER A 388 82.12 -42.99 -56.78
C SER A 388 83.40 -43.67 -57.31
N LYS A 389 84.16 -44.39 -56.47
CA LYS A 389 85.34 -45.16 -56.91
C LYS A 389 84.98 -46.35 -57.80
N CYS A 390 83.78 -46.89 -57.65
CA CYS A 390 83.22 -47.94 -58.52
C CYS A 390 82.53 -47.40 -59.79
N PHE A 391 82.53 -46.07 -60.00
CA PHE A 391 81.87 -45.38 -61.12
C PHE A 391 80.36 -45.66 -61.24
N VAL A 392 79.68 -45.83 -60.10
CA VAL A 392 78.22 -46.04 -60.02
C VAL A 392 77.60 -45.03 -59.05
N SER A 393 76.29 -44.83 -59.13
CA SER A 393 75.57 -44.01 -58.14
C SER A 393 75.55 -44.70 -56.77
N GLU A 394 75.41 -43.92 -55.68
CA GLU A 394 75.28 -44.47 -54.33
C GLU A 394 74.12 -45.46 -54.22
N GLU A 395 73.00 -45.17 -54.89
CA GLU A 395 71.82 -46.03 -54.90
C GLU A 395 72.09 -47.36 -55.62
N GLN A 396 72.71 -47.32 -56.81
CA GLN A 396 73.08 -48.52 -57.53
C GLN A 396 74.09 -49.37 -56.74
N TYR A 397 75.07 -48.74 -56.09
CA TYR A 397 76.05 -49.45 -55.27
C TYR A 397 75.41 -50.12 -54.05
N ARG A 398 74.45 -49.47 -53.37
CA ARG A 398 73.70 -50.09 -52.26
C ARG A 398 72.89 -51.29 -52.70
N GLN A 399 72.16 -51.17 -53.81
CA GLN A 399 71.36 -52.27 -54.35
C GLN A 399 72.24 -53.43 -54.81
N TRP A 400 73.35 -53.11 -55.50
CA TRP A 400 74.35 -54.11 -55.86
C TRP A 400 74.98 -54.77 -54.63
N LEU A 401 75.35 -54.02 -53.60
CA LEU A 401 75.98 -54.57 -52.39
C LEU A 401 75.03 -55.55 -51.68
N LYS A 402 73.73 -55.24 -51.65
CA LYS A 402 72.70 -56.14 -51.13
C LYS A 402 72.63 -57.43 -51.95
N HIS A 403 72.61 -57.34 -53.28
CA HIS A 403 72.67 -58.51 -54.18
C HIS A 403 74.00 -59.29 -54.04
N TYR A 404 75.11 -58.60 -53.83
CA TYR A 404 76.43 -59.21 -53.68
C TYR A 404 76.52 -60.04 -52.39
N GLN A 405 75.88 -59.58 -51.31
CA GLN A 405 75.84 -60.27 -50.02
C GLN A 405 74.81 -61.42 -50.00
N ASP A 406 73.63 -61.19 -50.57
CA ASP A 406 72.55 -62.18 -50.68
C ASP A 406 71.91 -62.13 -52.08
N PRO A 407 72.43 -62.91 -53.06
CA PRO A 407 71.91 -62.89 -54.42
C PRO A 407 70.60 -63.69 -54.48
N SER A 408 69.50 -63.04 -54.15
CA SER A 408 68.16 -63.61 -54.17
C SER A 408 67.19 -62.70 -54.93
N CYS A 409 66.20 -63.29 -55.60
CA CYS A 409 65.24 -62.54 -56.40
C CYS A 409 64.41 -61.57 -55.53
N GLU A 410 64.47 -60.28 -55.88
CA GLU A 410 63.80 -59.21 -55.13
C GLU A 410 62.35 -58.94 -55.56
N ALA A 411 61.88 -59.55 -56.66
CA ALA A 411 60.52 -59.35 -57.15
C ALA A 411 59.47 -59.88 -56.15
N SER A 412 58.39 -59.11 -55.97
CA SER A 412 57.25 -59.49 -55.15
C SER A 412 56.31 -60.41 -55.94
N LEU A 413 55.94 -61.52 -55.33
CA LEU A 413 54.88 -62.41 -55.82
C LEU A 413 53.51 -61.73 -55.64
N SER A 414 52.48 -62.23 -56.33
CA SER A 414 51.09 -61.75 -56.19
C SER A 414 50.51 -61.92 -54.78
N SER A 415 51.14 -62.74 -53.92
CA SER A 415 50.83 -62.92 -52.50
C SER A 415 51.46 -61.85 -51.59
N GLY A 416 52.29 -60.95 -52.13
CA GLY A 416 53.03 -59.93 -51.37
C GLY A 416 54.38 -60.40 -50.81
N GLU A 417 54.66 -61.71 -50.85
CA GLU A 417 55.95 -62.27 -50.41
C GLU A 417 57.05 -62.09 -51.47
N ARG A 418 58.32 -62.04 -51.05
CA ARG A 418 59.46 -61.96 -51.97
C ARG A 418 59.68 -63.32 -52.64
N CYS A 419 59.99 -63.31 -53.94
CA CYS A 419 60.29 -64.52 -54.69
C CYS A 419 61.46 -65.33 -54.10
N ALA A 420 62.52 -64.65 -53.65
CA ALA A 420 63.67 -65.23 -52.96
C ALA A 420 64.39 -66.39 -53.67
N ILE A 421 64.15 -66.59 -54.98
CA ILE A 421 64.88 -67.59 -55.78
C ILE A 421 66.36 -67.18 -55.84
N PRO A 422 67.30 -68.08 -55.49
CA PRO A 422 68.73 -67.80 -55.59
C PRO A 422 69.13 -67.39 -57.01
N LEU A 423 69.96 -66.35 -57.10
CA LEU A 423 70.49 -65.79 -58.34
C LEU A 423 72.00 -65.96 -58.41
N ASP A 424 72.56 -65.85 -59.61
CA ASP A 424 74.00 -65.74 -59.76
C ASP A 424 74.48 -64.40 -59.20
N ARG A 425 75.51 -64.45 -58.36
CA ARG A 425 76.13 -63.25 -57.80
C ARG A 425 76.79 -62.43 -58.90
N VAL A 426 76.56 -61.12 -58.90
CA VAL A 426 77.27 -60.19 -59.79
C VAL A 426 78.47 -59.63 -59.03
N ASP A 427 79.69 -60.01 -59.44
CA ASP A 427 80.90 -59.66 -58.68
C ASP A 427 81.36 -58.19 -58.85
N THR A 428 80.81 -57.45 -59.81
CA THR A 428 81.21 -56.05 -60.09
C THR A 428 80.01 -55.10 -60.09
N PRO A 429 80.06 -53.96 -59.36
CA PRO A 429 78.94 -53.02 -59.28
C PRO A 429 78.51 -52.48 -60.63
N ALA A 430 79.47 -52.17 -61.51
CA ALA A 430 79.19 -51.62 -62.83
C ALA A 430 78.40 -52.57 -63.77
N ARG A 431 78.41 -53.88 -63.51
CA ARG A 431 77.65 -54.87 -64.29
C ARG A 431 76.26 -55.17 -63.71
N PHE A 432 75.94 -54.58 -62.55
CA PHE A 432 74.65 -54.77 -61.92
C PHE A 432 73.63 -53.80 -62.50
N VAL A 433 72.59 -54.34 -63.12
CA VAL A 433 71.49 -53.60 -63.70
C VAL A 433 70.24 -53.87 -62.87
N VAL A 434 69.65 -52.82 -62.33
CA VAL A 434 68.44 -52.90 -61.49
C VAL A 434 67.29 -53.51 -62.31
N ASN A 435 66.52 -54.41 -61.69
CA ASN A 435 65.45 -55.23 -62.26
C ASN A 435 65.89 -56.33 -63.26
N GLU A 436 67.15 -56.35 -63.68
CA GLU A 436 67.69 -57.43 -64.51
C GLU A 436 68.62 -58.34 -63.71
N SER A 437 69.52 -57.79 -62.89
CA SER A 437 70.49 -58.57 -62.12
C SER A 437 69.89 -59.13 -60.83
N ASN A 438 68.90 -58.46 -60.25
CA ASN A 438 68.25 -58.80 -58.97
C ASN A 438 66.90 -59.55 -59.13
N CYS A 439 66.54 -59.97 -60.35
CA CYS A 439 65.32 -60.76 -60.61
C CYS A 439 65.65 -62.14 -61.20
N CYS A 440 64.82 -63.18 -60.93
CA CYS A 440 64.96 -64.50 -61.55
C CYS A 440 64.43 -64.48 -63.00
N SER A 441 64.77 -65.49 -63.81
CA SER A 441 64.36 -65.55 -65.23
C SER A 441 62.86 -65.31 -65.44
N ARG A 442 61.99 -65.83 -64.56
CA ARG A 442 60.53 -65.61 -64.60
C ARG A 442 60.14 -64.14 -64.41
N HIS A 443 60.72 -63.48 -63.41
CA HIS A 443 60.43 -62.08 -63.13
C HIS A 443 61.15 -61.11 -64.08
N LYS A 444 62.30 -61.51 -64.66
CA LYS A 444 62.94 -60.75 -65.76
C LYS A 444 62.02 -60.67 -66.99
N SER A 445 61.37 -61.78 -67.36
CA SER A 445 60.41 -61.80 -68.47
C SER A 445 59.16 -60.97 -68.20
N GLU A 446 58.59 -61.03 -66.99
CA GLU A 446 57.44 -60.19 -66.61
C GLU A 446 57.78 -58.70 -66.61
N HIS A 447 58.97 -58.32 -66.16
CA HIS A 447 59.39 -56.92 -66.15
C HIS A 447 59.64 -56.39 -67.56
N ARG A 448 60.24 -57.18 -68.46
CA ARG A 448 60.41 -56.81 -69.88
C ARG A 448 59.08 -56.63 -70.61
N LEU A 449 58.06 -57.42 -70.25
CA LEU A 449 56.69 -57.27 -70.77
C LEU A 449 55.98 -56.01 -70.24
N ARG A 450 56.37 -55.51 -69.06
CA ARG A 450 55.83 -54.26 -68.47
C ARG A 450 56.57 -52.99 -68.94
N THR A 451 57.84 -53.08 -69.31
CA THR A 451 58.66 -51.93 -69.76
C THR A 451 58.83 -51.85 -71.28
N GLY A 452 58.21 -52.78 -72.03
CA GLY A 452 58.23 -52.87 -73.49
C GLY A 452 56.89 -52.54 -74.16
N SER A 453 56.21 -51.51 -73.64
CA SER A 453 55.13 -50.74 -74.29
C SER A 453 55.42 -49.26 -74.13
#